data_AF-A0A1I4TP98-F1
#
_entry.id   AF-A0A1I4TP98-F1
#
_cell.length_a   1.000
_cell.length_b   1.000
_cell.length_c   1.000
_cell.angle_alpha   90.00
_cell.angle_beta   90.00
_cell.angle_gamma   90.00
#
_symmetry.space_group_name_H-M   'P 1'
#
loop_
_entity.id
_entity.type
_entity.pdbx_description
1 polymer ?
#
loop_
_entity_poly.entity_id
_entity_poly.type
_entity_poly.pdbx_seq_one_letter_code
_entity_poly.pdbx_strand_id
1 'polypeptide(L)'
;MASSVFQPHPFHWVPADGQRHASADPHPPGASIYPDGTEVTTLCGQELAAEASDTAWLWGTCPVCDVAARRRAGMPPMAGAR
;
A
#
# COMPACT_ATOMS: atom_id res chain seq x y z
N MET A 1 -2.86 23.63 -9.18
CA MET A 1 -3.07 23.74 -7.71
C MET A 1 -3.28 22.32 -7.21
N ALA A 2 -2.27 21.68 -6.64
CA ALA A 2 -2.44 20.35 -6.06
C ALA A 2 -3.22 20.52 -4.76
N SER A 3 -4.51 20.21 -4.78
CA SER A 3 -5.29 20.06 -3.56
C SER A 3 -4.60 18.99 -2.73
N SER A 4 -3.92 19.40 -1.65
CA SER A 4 -3.39 18.46 -0.67
C SER A 4 -4.59 17.86 0.03
N VAL A 5 -5.09 16.76 -0.52
CA VAL A 5 -6.11 15.93 0.13
C VAL A 5 -5.47 15.49 1.45
N PHE A 6 -6.11 15.81 2.57
CA PHE A 6 -5.64 15.35 3.87
C PHE A 6 -5.56 13.82 3.85
N GLN A 7 -4.33 13.28 3.83
CA GLN A 7 -4.06 11.85 3.99
C GLN A 7 -3.63 11.59 5.43
N PRO A 8 -4.54 11.09 6.29
CA PRO A 8 -4.20 10.83 7.69
C PRO A 8 -3.19 9.68 7.85
N HIS A 9 -3.00 8.85 6.82
CA HIS A 9 -2.11 7.70 6.86
C HIS A 9 -0.94 7.91 5.90
N PRO A 10 0.32 7.62 6.32
CA PRO A 10 1.50 7.87 5.51
C PRO A 10 1.66 6.90 4.32
N PHE A 11 0.85 5.84 4.29
CA PHE A 11 0.69 4.88 3.21
C PHE A 11 -0.62 4.10 3.40
N HIS A 12 -1.01 3.36 2.37
CA HIS A 12 -2.15 2.45 2.35
C HIS A 12 -1.69 1.08 1.84
N TRP A 13 -2.25 0.01 2.42
CA TRP A 13 -2.02 -1.34 1.91
C TRP A 13 -2.89 -1.58 0.67
N VAL A 14 -2.33 -2.26 -0.32
CA VAL A 14 -2.96 -2.58 -1.59
C VAL A 14 -2.54 -3.99 -2.01
N PRO A 15 -3.46 -4.97 -1.99
CA PRO A 15 -3.20 -6.26 -2.60
C PRO A 15 -3.09 -6.08 -4.13
N ALA A 16 -2.08 -6.69 -4.72
CA ALA A 16 -1.85 -6.72 -6.17
C ALA A 16 -0.81 -7.81 -6.47
N ASP A 17 -0.89 -8.43 -7.65
CA ASP A 17 0.14 -9.38 -8.13
C ASP A 17 0.48 -10.51 -7.13
N GLY A 18 -0.55 -11.05 -6.45
CA GLY A 18 -0.40 -12.15 -5.50
C GLY A 18 0.25 -11.78 -4.15
N GLN A 19 0.47 -10.49 -3.87
CA GLN A 19 1.04 -10.00 -2.60
C GLN A 19 0.29 -8.75 -2.10
N ARG A 20 0.45 -8.42 -0.81
CA ARG A 20 0.09 -7.10 -0.29
C ARG A 20 1.26 -6.13 -0.41
N HIS A 21 1.09 -5.11 -1.24
CA HIS A 21 1.99 -3.98 -1.38
C HIS A 21 1.52 -2.80 -0.53
N ALA A 22 2.37 -1.80 -0.39
CA ALA A 22 2.00 -0.52 0.18
C ALA A 22 2.15 0.56 -0.89
N SER A 23 1.27 1.55 -0.92
CA SER A 23 1.37 2.75 -1.75
C SER A 23 1.18 4.00 -0.91
N ALA A 24 1.77 5.12 -1.34
CA ALA A 24 1.53 6.43 -0.77
C ALA A 24 0.64 7.30 -1.65
N ASP A 25 0.13 6.74 -2.75
CA ASP A 25 -0.73 7.47 -3.67
C ASP A 25 -2.04 7.86 -2.98
N PRO A 26 -2.67 8.98 -3.35
CA PRO A 26 -3.95 9.37 -2.80
C PRO A 26 -5.04 8.36 -3.16
N HIS A 27 -5.91 8.05 -2.21
CA HIS A 27 -7.16 7.37 -2.54
C HIS A 27 -8.09 8.27 -3.36
N PRO A 28 -8.96 7.66 -4.20
CA PRO A 28 -10.11 8.36 -4.73
C PRO A 28 -10.95 9.00 -3.61
N PRO A 29 -11.59 10.16 -3.83
CA PRO A 29 -12.41 10.82 -2.82
C PRO A 29 -13.47 9.88 -2.23
N GLY A 30 -13.49 9.77 -0.90
CA GLY A 30 -14.45 8.91 -0.17
C GLY A 30 -14.07 7.43 -0.10
N ALA A 31 -12.96 7.00 -0.71
CA ALA A 31 -12.52 5.62 -0.67
C ALA A 31 -11.55 5.35 0.51
N SER A 32 -11.83 4.29 1.27
CA SER A 32 -10.95 3.80 2.35
C SER A 32 -9.91 2.80 1.87
N ILE A 33 -10.06 2.27 0.66
CA ILE A 33 -9.14 1.36 -0.05
C ILE A 33 -9.11 1.76 -1.53
N TYR A 34 -8.08 1.35 -2.26
CA TYR A 34 -8.08 1.47 -3.73
C TYR A 34 -9.13 0.50 -4.32
N PRO A 35 -10.06 0.97 -5.18
CA PRO A 35 -10.96 0.09 -5.92
C PRO A 35 -10.22 -0.90 -6.83
N ASP A 36 -10.86 -2.03 -7.15
CA ASP A 36 -10.34 -2.99 -8.13
C ASP A 36 -9.90 -2.31 -9.44
N GLY A 37 -8.72 -2.70 -9.92
CA GLY A 37 -8.15 -2.18 -11.16
C GLY A 37 -7.50 -0.80 -11.05
N THR A 38 -7.52 -0.16 -9.87
CA THR A 38 -6.84 1.13 -9.68
C THR A 38 -5.34 0.95 -9.81
N GLU A 39 -4.71 1.63 -10.77
CA GLU A 39 -3.26 1.65 -10.90
C GLU A 39 -2.64 2.47 -9.77
N VAL A 40 -1.65 1.89 -9.08
CA VAL A 40 -0.92 2.52 -8.00
C VAL A 40 0.58 2.33 -8.16
N THR A 41 1.33 3.35 -7.76
CA THR A 41 2.77 3.26 -7.55
C THR A 41 3.03 2.70 -6.16
N THR A 42 3.60 1.51 -6.11
CA THR A 42 3.94 0.83 -4.84
C THR A 42 5.25 1.35 -4.27
N LEU A 43 5.45 1.17 -2.96
CA LEU A 43 6.69 1.54 -2.27
C LEU A 43 7.89 0.67 -2.68
N CYS A 44 7.66 -0.49 -3.30
CA CYS A 44 8.72 -1.29 -3.92
C CYS A 44 9.07 -0.82 -5.35
N GLY A 45 8.43 0.24 -5.84
CA GLY A 45 8.72 0.86 -7.14
C GLY A 45 8.00 0.25 -8.33
N GLN A 46 7.07 -0.68 -8.10
CA GLN A 46 6.25 -1.27 -9.16
C GLN A 46 4.95 -0.49 -9.33
N GLU A 47 4.50 -0.33 -10.58
CA GLU A 47 3.15 0.13 -10.91
C GLU A 47 2.25 -1.11 -11.09
N LEU A 48 1.24 -1.25 -10.24
CA LEU A 48 0.37 -2.43 -10.21
C LEU A 48 -1.10 -2.01 -10.11
N ALA A 49 -1.99 -2.82 -10.68
CA ALA A 49 -3.43 -2.66 -10.52
C ALA A 49 -3.89 -3.31 -9.20
N ALA A 50 -4.66 -2.57 -8.41
CA ALA A 50 -5.20 -3.05 -7.14
C ALA A 50 -6.18 -4.22 -7.33
N GLU A 51 -6.10 -5.19 -6.42
CA GLU A 51 -7.05 -6.27 -6.26
C GLU A 51 -7.66 -6.20 -4.85
N ALA A 52 -8.87 -5.68 -4.74
CA ALA A 52 -9.61 -5.46 -3.52
C ALA A 52 -10.52 -6.63 -3.12
N SER A 53 -10.33 -7.81 -3.72
CA SER A 53 -11.04 -9.03 -3.34
C SER A 53 -10.73 -9.42 -1.88
N ASP A 54 -11.72 -9.98 -1.16
CA ASP A 54 -11.53 -10.41 0.24
C ASP A 54 -10.39 -11.42 0.39
N THR A 55 -10.16 -12.27 -0.61
CA THR A 55 -9.08 -13.26 -0.61
C THR A 55 -7.70 -12.65 -0.86
N ALA A 56 -7.61 -11.58 -1.66
CA ALA A 56 -6.34 -10.92 -1.93
C ALA A 56 -5.74 -10.28 -0.67
N TRP A 57 -6.59 -9.86 0.27
CA TRP A 57 -6.17 -9.38 1.58
C TRP A 57 -5.48 -10.45 2.45
N LEU A 58 -5.58 -11.74 2.10
CA LEU A 58 -4.95 -12.83 2.84
C LEU A 58 -3.53 -13.15 2.34
N TRP A 59 -3.08 -12.55 1.25
CA TRP A 59 -1.76 -12.83 0.68
C TRP A 59 -0.59 -12.41 1.56
N GLY A 60 0.60 -12.90 1.23
CA GLY A 60 1.83 -12.47 1.89
C GLY A 60 2.10 -10.98 1.67
N THR A 61 2.70 -10.31 2.66
CA THR A 61 3.16 -8.92 2.47
C THR A 61 4.43 -8.92 1.63
N CYS A 62 4.49 -8.05 0.62
CA CYS A 62 5.73 -7.79 -0.11
C CYS A 62 6.81 -7.30 0.88
N PRO A 63 7.96 -7.99 1.02
CA PRO A 63 8.95 -7.69 2.06
C PRO A 63 9.58 -6.30 1.90
N VAL A 64 9.73 -5.83 0.65
CA VAL A 64 10.24 -4.47 0.37
C VAL A 64 9.24 -3.41 0.83
N CYS A 65 7.96 -3.62 0.55
CA CYS A 65 6.89 -2.74 1.00
C CYS A 65 6.75 -2.72 2.53
N ASP A 66 6.91 -3.85 3.22
CA ASP A 66 6.88 -3.89 4.70
C ASP A 66 7.97 -3.00 5.33
N VAL A 67 9.21 -3.12 4.84
CA VAL A 67 10.31 -2.28 5.32
C VAL A 67 10.06 -0.80 5.02
N ALA A 68 9.61 -0.47 3.81
CA ALA A 68 9.34 0.90 3.41
C ALA A 68 8.17 1.52 4.20
N ALA A 69 7.10 0.76 4.41
CA ALA A 69 5.93 1.15 5.19
C ALA A 69 6.31 1.45 6.65
N ARG A 70 7.13 0.60 7.27
CA ARG A 70 7.65 0.83 8.64
C ARG A 70 8.46 2.11 8.73
N ARG A 71 9.39 2.34 7.79
CA ARG A 71 10.18 3.57 7.73
C ARG A 71 9.26 4.80 7.61
N ARG A 72 8.24 4.75 6.75
CA ARG A 72 7.26 5.84 6.60
C ARG A 72 6.41 6.06 7.85
N ALA A 73 6.10 5.01 8.59
CA ALA A 73 5.39 5.09 9.86
C ALA A 73 6.28 5.54 11.05
N GLY A 74 7.59 5.75 10.83
CA GLY A 74 8.54 6.03 11.91
C GLY A 74 8.75 4.84 12.85
N MET A 75 8.43 3.62 12.41
CA MET A 75 8.60 2.40 13.18
C MET A 75 10.01 1.81 12.99
N PRO A 76 10.59 1.20 14.04
CA PRO A 76 11.84 0.46 13.90
C PRO A 76 11.67 -0.74 12.95
N PRO A 77 12.76 -1.20 12.31
CA PRO A 77 12.73 -2.44 11.53
C PRO A 77 12.30 -3.61 12.42
N MET A 78 11.56 -4.57 11.85
CA MET A 78 11.23 -5.79 12.59
C MET A 78 12.51 -6.54 12.96
N ALA A 79 12.67 -6.85 14.24
CA ALA A 79 13.67 -7.81 14.68
C ALA A 79 13.25 -9.21 14.20
N GLY A 80 13.86 -9.69 13.11
CA GLY A 80 13.78 -11.09 12.67
C GLY A 80 12.40 -11.55 12.20
N ALA A 81 12.04 -11.25 10.96
CA ALA A 81 11.19 -12.17 10.20
C ALA A 81 12.10 -13.27 9.64
N ARG A 82 12.06 -14.42 10.29
CA ARG A 82 12.71 -15.68 9.90
C ARG A 82 11.90 -16.38 8.81
#